data_AF-A0A959BVZ3-F1
#
_entry.id   AF-A0A959BVZ3-F1
#
_cell.length_a   1.000
_cell.length_b   1.000
_cell.length_c   1.000
_cell.angle_alpha   90.00
_cell.angle_beta   90.00
_cell.angle_gamma   90.00
#
_symmetry.space_group_name_H-M   'P 1'
#
loop_
_entity.id
_entity.type
_entity.pdbx_description
1 polymer ?
#
loop_
_entity_poly.entity_id
_entity_poly.type
_entity_poly.pdbx_seq_one_letter_code
_entity_poly.pdbx_strand_id
1 'polypeptide(L)'
;MEPHFISGIHNYCDRWCERCSFSQRCEIFAEEQKLTTAQRDPDNPAFWDFISNNFRKAMEMLEAWAAKEGIDMEAGGEGACQQPAREGLPPKQQALENLAQEYTRRTVDWLKANRRAFHERDEELRRQLQLGIDVHKQGVQLADAVEVAQWYCTMIASKTGRALHSYEHMDEWYWDNPVQSDANGTAKVALLCIERSLGAWLAIRQHLPAKADEVVDMLVLLDKLHRGLMYYFPDAKKFVRPGFDEPGMR
;
A
#
# COMPACT_ATOMS: atom_id res chain seq x y z
N MET A 1 17.37 -13.40 13.52
CA MET A 1 16.28 -12.45 13.88
C MET A 1 16.44 -12.11 15.35
N GLU A 2 16.63 -10.83 15.66
CA GLU A 2 16.62 -10.35 17.04
C GLU A 2 15.24 -10.63 17.68
N PRO A 3 15.16 -11.10 18.93
CA PRO A 3 13.90 -11.59 19.53
C PRO A 3 12.83 -10.50 19.76
N HIS A 4 13.16 -9.23 19.60
CA HIS A 4 12.22 -8.12 19.78
C HIS A 4 11.45 -7.74 18.49
N PHE A 5 11.92 -8.17 17.31
CA PHE A 5 11.25 -7.89 16.04
C PHE A 5 10.09 -8.85 15.78
N ILE A 6 9.01 -8.32 15.23
CA ILE A 6 7.85 -9.11 14.82
C ILE A 6 8.12 -9.68 13.42
N SER A 7 8.25 -11.00 13.34
CA SER A 7 8.50 -11.68 12.06
C SER A 7 7.35 -11.45 11.08
N GLY A 8 7.68 -11.11 9.83
CA GLY A 8 6.70 -10.94 8.75
C GLY A 8 5.76 -9.74 8.87
N ILE A 9 5.93 -8.84 9.84
CA ILE A 9 5.07 -7.64 10.01
C ILE A 9 5.01 -6.77 8.75
N HIS A 10 6.08 -6.75 7.97
CA HIS A 10 6.20 -5.96 6.75
C HIS A 10 5.49 -6.58 5.53
N ASN A 11 5.04 -7.84 5.59
CA ASN A 11 4.42 -8.53 4.47
C ASN A 11 3.02 -8.00 4.17
N TYR A 12 2.28 -7.63 5.23
CA TYR A 12 0.89 -7.19 5.15
C TYR A 12 0.67 -5.84 5.83
N CYS A 13 1.64 -4.93 5.68
CA CYS A 13 1.52 -3.54 6.12
C CYS A 13 1.08 -2.62 4.97
N ASP A 14 0.75 -1.39 5.33
CA ASP A 14 0.38 -0.29 4.41
C ASP A 14 1.55 0.64 4.06
N ARG A 15 2.78 0.26 4.49
CA ARG A 15 4.04 0.98 4.29
C ARG A 15 4.05 2.42 4.82
N TRP A 16 3.09 2.82 5.66
CA TRP A 16 3.08 4.16 6.26
C TRP A 16 3.87 4.19 7.57
N CYS A 17 5.19 4.05 7.45
CA CYS A 17 6.09 3.85 8.58
C CYS A 17 6.03 4.99 9.61
N GLU A 18 5.85 6.24 9.16
CA GLU A 18 5.75 7.45 9.99
C GLU A 18 4.52 7.43 10.92
N ARG A 19 3.50 6.65 10.56
CA ARG A 19 2.26 6.50 11.33
C ARG A 19 2.09 5.10 11.93
N CYS A 20 3.10 4.23 11.77
CA CYS A 20 3.03 2.85 12.23
C CYS A 20 3.35 2.74 13.73
N SER A 21 2.40 2.22 14.51
CA SER A 21 2.56 1.96 15.95
C SER A 21 3.60 0.90 16.28
N PHE A 22 4.04 0.12 15.29
CA PHE A 22 4.99 -0.99 15.44
C PHE A 22 6.34 -0.74 14.77
N SER A 23 6.63 0.51 14.35
CA SER A 23 7.88 0.86 13.67
C SER A 23 9.13 0.40 14.45
N GLN A 24 9.12 0.55 15.77
CA GLN A 24 10.20 0.11 16.67
C GLN A 24 10.36 -1.42 16.78
N ARG A 25 9.39 -2.20 16.29
CA ARG A 25 9.40 -3.66 16.27
C ARG A 25 9.44 -4.24 14.85
N CYS A 26 9.71 -3.39 13.85
CA CYS A 26 9.83 -3.77 12.45
C CYS A 26 11.30 -3.77 12.04
N GLU A 27 11.83 -4.95 11.67
CA GLU A 27 13.22 -5.11 11.22
C GLU A 27 13.52 -4.25 9.99
N ILE A 28 12.61 -4.23 9.00
CA ILE A 28 12.76 -3.42 7.79
C ILE A 28 12.88 -1.92 8.11
N PHE A 29 12.04 -1.42 9.03
CA PHE A 29 12.13 -0.01 9.44
C PHE A 29 13.45 0.26 10.16
N ALA A 30 13.87 -0.63 11.07
CA ALA A 30 15.13 -0.49 11.79
C ALA A 30 16.33 -0.49 10.83
N GLU A 31 16.30 -1.28 9.76
CA GLU A 31 17.32 -1.28 8.71
C GLU A 31 17.30 0.00 7.87
N GLU A 32 16.12 0.46 7.46
CA GLU A 32 15.97 1.74 6.76
C GLU A 32 16.53 2.91 7.59
N GLN A 33 16.37 2.87 8.92
CA GLN A 33 16.93 3.88 9.84
C GLN A 33 18.45 3.90 9.91
N LYS A 34 19.14 2.83 9.49
CA LYS A 34 20.62 2.80 9.42
C LYS A 34 21.17 3.52 8.19
N LEU A 35 20.33 3.80 7.19
CA LEU A 35 20.76 4.49 5.97
C LEU A 35 21.05 5.96 6.26
N THR A 36 22.18 6.44 5.75
CA THR A 36 22.52 7.86 5.79
C THR A 36 21.62 8.67 4.85
N THR A 37 21.52 9.98 5.06
CA THR A 37 20.78 10.88 4.14
C THR A 37 21.26 10.74 2.69
N ALA A 38 22.56 10.61 2.48
CA ALA A 38 23.14 10.43 1.14
C ALA A 38 22.73 9.09 0.50
N GLN A 39 22.54 8.02 1.28
CA GLN A 39 22.08 6.72 0.78
C GLN A 39 20.57 6.68 0.53
N ARG A 40 19.82 7.70 0.96
CA ARG A 40 18.37 7.82 0.70
C ARG A 40 18.04 8.79 -0.44
N ASP A 41 19.04 9.50 -0.95
CA ASP A 41 18.87 10.55 -1.96
C ASP A 41 19.23 10.03 -3.36
N PRO A 42 18.25 9.84 -4.27
CA PRO A 42 18.50 9.33 -5.62
C PRO A 42 19.43 10.20 -6.47
N ASP A 43 19.57 11.48 -6.14
CA ASP A 43 20.46 12.42 -6.83
C ASP A 43 21.91 12.33 -6.30
N ASN A 44 22.15 11.56 -5.23
CA ASN A 44 23.46 11.35 -4.64
C ASN A 44 24.10 10.04 -5.14
N PRO A 45 25.37 10.03 -5.58
CA PRO A 45 26.06 8.81 -6.00
C PRO A 45 26.07 7.68 -4.95
N ALA A 46 26.10 8.04 -3.65
CA ALA A 46 26.10 7.07 -2.56
C ALA A 46 24.84 6.19 -2.53
N PHE A 47 23.71 6.68 -3.05
CA PHE A 47 22.49 5.90 -3.25
C PHE A 47 22.73 4.76 -4.25
N TRP A 48 23.28 5.06 -5.42
CA TRP A 48 23.54 4.08 -6.47
C TRP A 48 24.62 3.08 -6.08
N ASP A 49 25.65 3.51 -5.35
CA ASP A 49 26.67 2.63 -4.78
C ASP A 49 26.06 1.66 -3.76
N PHE A 50 25.20 2.16 -2.87
CA PHE A 50 24.50 1.33 -1.90
C PHE A 50 23.62 0.28 -2.58
N ILE A 51 22.80 0.67 -3.56
CA ILE A 51 21.94 -0.25 -4.33
C ILE A 51 22.79 -1.30 -5.05
N SER A 52 23.82 -0.89 -5.79
CA SER A 52 24.70 -1.79 -6.55
C SER A 52 25.38 -2.82 -5.65
N ASN A 53 25.83 -2.40 -4.45
CA ASN A 53 26.45 -3.29 -3.48
C ASN A 53 25.47 -4.31 -2.90
N ASN A 54 24.22 -3.93 -2.64
CA ASN A 54 23.22 -4.89 -2.16
C ASN A 54 22.81 -5.90 -3.25
N PHE A 55 22.65 -5.45 -4.50
CA PHE A 55 22.39 -6.35 -5.63
C PHE A 55 23.52 -7.37 -5.81
N ARG A 56 24.77 -6.92 -5.74
CA ARG A 56 25.94 -7.81 -5.82
C ARG A 56 25.91 -8.88 -4.73
N LYS A 57 25.69 -8.49 -3.47
CA LYS A 57 25.58 -9.44 -2.35
C LYS A 57 24.44 -10.45 -2.56
N ALA A 58 23.29 -10.00 -3.06
CA ALA A 58 22.17 -10.89 -3.36
C ALA A 58 22.53 -11.91 -4.45
N MET A 59 23.23 -11.48 -5.51
CA MET A 59 23.73 -12.38 -6.55
C MET A 59 24.73 -13.39 -6.01
N GLU A 60 25.69 -12.96 -5.19
CA GLU A 60 26.66 -13.86 -4.54
C GLU A 60 25.95 -14.92 -3.67
N MET A 61 24.90 -14.53 -2.95
CA MET A 61 24.08 -15.47 -2.17
C MET A 61 23.32 -16.46 -3.05
N LEU A 62 22.76 -16.00 -4.18
CA LEU A 62 22.05 -16.85 -5.14
C LEU A 62 23.00 -17.85 -5.80
N GLU A 63 24.17 -17.40 -6.25
CA GLU A 63 25.22 -18.26 -6.82
C GLU A 63 25.67 -19.34 -5.83
N ALA A 64 25.90 -18.96 -4.56
CA ALA A 64 26.27 -19.90 -3.52
C ALA A 64 25.16 -20.94 -3.25
N TRP A 65 23.89 -20.52 -3.27
CA TRP A 65 22.76 -21.43 -3.10
C TRP A 65 22.58 -22.35 -4.32
N ALA A 66 22.68 -21.82 -5.53
CA ALA A 66 22.59 -22.60 -6.77
C ALA A 66 23.70 -23.67 -6.83
N ALA A 67 24.94 -23.30 -6.51
CA ALA A 67 26.06 -24.23 -6.42
C ALA A 67 25.81 -25.33 -5.38
N LYS A 68 25.22 -25.00 -4.22
CA LYS A 68 24.87 -25.97 -3.17
C LYS A 68 23.80 -26.96 -3.61
N GLU A 69 22.78 -26.50 -4.32
CA GLU A 69 21.67 -27.32 -4.82
C GLU A 69 22.00 -28.01 -6.16
N GLY A 70 23.21 -27.80 -6.70
CA GLY A 70 23.65 -28.37 -7.98
C GLY A 70 22.93 -27.77 -9.19
N ILE A 71 22.39 -26.55 -9.05
CA ILE A 71 21.70 -25.81 -10.11
C ILE A 71 22.75 -25.09 -10.96
N ASP A 72 22.80 -25.43 -12.25
CA ASP A 72 23.63 -24.72 -13.21
C ASP A 72 22.95 -23.41 -13.64
N MET A 73 23.47 -22.28 -13.16
CA MET A 73 22.96 -20.93 -13.44
C MET A 73 23.22 -20.49 -14.89
N GLU A 74 24.23 -21.08 -15.56
CA GLU A 74 24.64 -20.73 -16.93
C GLU A 74 24.01 -21.68 -17.98
N ALA A 75 23.38 -22.77 -17.55
CA ALA A 75 22.65 -23.70 -18.42
C ALA A 75 21.38 -23.09 -19.06
N GLY A 76 20.98 -21.88 -18.66
CA GLY A 76 19.84 -21.18 -19.24
C GLY A 76 20.20 -20.55 -20.58
N GLY A 77 19.94 -21.24 -21.70
CA GLY A 77 19.99 -20.64 -23.04
C GLY A 77 19.01 -19.47 -23.20
N GLU A 78 19.17 -18.65 -24.25
CA GLU A 78 18.24 -17.59 -24.65
C GLU A 78 16.81 -18.15 -24.81
N GLY A 79 16.02 -18.17 -23.72
CA GLY A 79 14.71 -18.81 -23.66
C GLY A 79 14.39 -19.61 -22.38
N ALA A 80 15.36 -19.89 -21.49
CA ALA A 80 15.11 -20.63 -20.25
C ALA A 80 14.22 -19.86 -19.23
N CYS A 81 14.13 -18.55 -19.38
CA CYS A 81 13.23 -17.66 -18.65
C CYS A 81 12.00 -17.26 -19.47
N GLN A 82 11.51 -18.14 -20.36
CA GLN A 82 10.12 -18.08 -20.81
C GLN A 82 9.23 -18.25 -19.58
N GLN A 83 8.96 -17.15 -18.88
CA GLN A 83 7.81 -17.08 -17.99
C GLN A 83 6.64 -17.59 -18.85
N PRO A 84 5.89 -18.62 -18.40
CA PRO A 84 4.68 -18.99 -19.13
C PRO A 84 3.93 -17.70 -19.39
N ALA A 85 3.49 -17.47 -20.64
CA ALA A 85 2.80 -16.25 -21.01
C ALA A 85 1.73 -16.03 -19.94
N ARG A 86 1.94 -15.04 -19.06
CA ARG A 86 1.06 -14.83 -17.91
C ARG A 86 -0.32 -14.67 -18.50
N GLU A 87 -1.19 -15.65 -18.28
CA GLU A 87 -2.57 -15.52 -18.70
C GLU A 87 -3.07 -14.23 -18.03
N GLY A 88 -3.60 -13.32 -18.86
CA GLY A 88 -4.12 -12.06 -18.35
C GLY A 88 -5.24 -12.36 -17.35
N LEU A 89 -5.47 -11.44 -16.40
CA LEU A 89 -6.56 -11.61 -15.45
C LEU A 89 -7.88 -11.87 -16.20
N PRO A 90 -8.75 -12.77 -15.68
CA PRO A 90 -10.09 -12.95 -16.21
C PRO A 90 -10.81 -11.60 -16.36
N PRO A 91 -11.67 -11.39 -17.36
CA PRO A 91 -12.23 -10.06 -17.68
C PRO A 91 -12.85 -9.32 -16.48
N LYS A 92 -13.51 -10.05 -15.56
CA LYS A 92 -14.10 -9.47 -14.35
C LYS A 92 -13.06 -9.06 -13.30
N GLN A 93 -11.94 -9.76 -13.22
CA GLN A 93 -10.82 -9.39 -12.33
C GLN A 93 -10.06 -8.21 -12.92
N GLN A 94 -9.80 -8.22 -14.23
CA GLN A 94 -9.20 -7.09 -14.93
C GLN A 94 -10.04 -5.81 -14.78
N ALA A 95 -11.37 -5.93 -14.83
CA ALA A 95 -12.27 -4.80 -14.60
C ALA A 95 -12.14 -4.21 -13.18
N LEU A 96 -11.92 -5.06 -12.16
CA LEU A 96 -11.71 -4.60 -10.79
C LEU A 96 -10.34 -3.93 -10.62
N GLU A 97 -9.30 -4.47 -11.25
CA GLU A 97 -7.98 -3.83 -11.27
C GLU A 97 -8.02 -2.46 -11.96
N ASN A 98 -8.69 -2.37 -13.12
CA ASN A 98 -8.88 -1.11 -13.84
C ASN A 98 -9.64 -0.08 -13.00
N LEU A 99 -10.62 -0.52 -12.21
CA LEU A 99 -11.34 0.34 -11.28
C LEU A 99 -10.41 0.92 -10.20
N ALA A 100 -9.43 0.14 -9.73
CA ALA A 100 -8.45 0.58 -8.74
C ALA A 100 -7.47 1.61 -9.34
N GLN A 101 -7.06 1.39 -10.59
CA GLN A 101 -6.26 2.36 -11.36
C GLN A 101 -7.03 3.65 -11.62
N GLU A 102 -8.32 3.55 -11.97
CA GLU A 102 -9.18 4.71 -12.17
C GLU A 102 -9.35 5.52 -10.88
N TYR A 103 -9.52 4.87 -9.72
CA TYR A 103 -9.55 5.55 -8.43
C TYR A 103 -8.23 6.31 -8.15
N THR A 104 -7.08 5.70 -8.42
CA THR A 104 -5.78 6.37 -8.30
C THR A 104 -5.72 7.63 -9.15
N ARG A 105 -6.02 7.48 -10.45
CA ARG A 105 -5.96 8.59 -11.42
C ARG A 105 -6.90 9.71 -11.02
N ARG A 106 -8.18 9.40 -10.74
CA ARG A 106 -9.16 10.40 -10.32
C ARG A 106 -8.75 11.10 -9.04
N THR A 107 -8.25 10.37 -8.04
CA THR A 107 -7.80 10.97 -6.77
C THR A 107 -6.68 11.98 -7.02
N VAL A 108 -5.65 11.59 -7.79
CA VAL A 108 -4.52 12.46 -8.12
C VAL A 108 -4.98 13.69 -8.91
N ASP A 109 -5.82 13.50 -9.93
CA ASP A 109 -6.33 14.59 -10.77
C ASP A 109 -7.18 15.56 -9.96
N TRP A 110 -8.07 15.04 -9.11
CA TRP A 110 -8.97 15.83 -8.28
C TRP A 110 -8.21 16.64 -7.22
N LEU A 111 -7.23 16.04 -6.53
CA LEU A 111 -6.39 16.74 -5.56
C LEU A 111 -5.59 17.87 -6.23
N LYS A 112 -5.07 17.65 -7.44
CA LYS A 112 -4.38 18.67 -8.22
C LYS A 112 -5.32 19.81 -8.63
N ALA A 113 -6.50 19.48 -9.17
CA ALA A 113 -7.47 20.46 -9.63
C ALA A 113 -8.03 21.32 -8.49
N ASN A 114 -8.13 20.78 -7.27
CA ASN A 114 -8.73 21.45 -6.12
C ASN A 114 -7.72 22.10 -5.15
N ARG A 115 -6.44 22.24 -5.54
CA ARG A 115 -5.41 22.95 -4.74
C ARG A 115 -5.86 24.34 -4.27
N ARG A 116 -6.55 25.09 -5.14
CA ARG A 116 -7.08 26.41 -4.82
C ARG A 116 -8.17 26.34 -3.74
N ALA A 117 -9.08 25.37 -3.81
CA ALA A 117 -10.13 25.20 -2.81
C ALA A 117 -9.55 24.87 -1.41
N PHE A 118 -8.48 24.07 -1.36
CA PHE A 118 -7.77 23.83 -0.11
C PHE A 118 -7.11 25.09 0.46
N HIS A 119 -6.47 25.90 -0.40
CA HIS A 119 -5.86 27.17 0.02
C HIS A 119 -6.91 28.16 0.56
N GLU A 120 -8.01 28.33 -0.17
CA GLU A 120 -9.12 29.20 0.26
C GLU A 120 -9.73 28.72 1.59
N ARG A 121 -9.83 27.40 1.80
CA ARG A 121 -10.31 26.83 3.07
C ARG A 121 -9.32 27.05 4.21
N ASP A 122 -8.02 26.91 3.97
CA ASP A 122 -6.98 27.18 4.97
C ASP A 122 -6.99 28.67 5.40
N GLU A 123 -7.09 29.59 4.44
CA GLU A 123 -7.22 31.03 4.73
C GLU A 123 -8.47 31.33 5.58
N GLU A 124 -9.59 30.69 5.26
CA GLU A 124 -10.83 30.85 6.03
C GLU A 124 -10.67 30.37 7.47
N LEU A 125 -10.06 29.19 7.67
CA LEU A 125 -9.78 28.67 9.01
C LEU A 125 -8.83 29.60 9.78
N ARG A 126 -7.80 30.16 9.13
CA ARG A 126 -6.89 31.13 9.77
C ARG A 126 -7.62 32.41 10.18
N ARG A 127 -8.53 32.93 9.35
CA ARG A 127 -9.37 34.09 9.72
C ARG A 127 -10.25 33.78 10.93
N GLN A 128 -10.89 32.63 10.96
CA GLN A 128 -11.72 32.21 12.10
C GLN A 128 -10.90 32.09 13.39
N LEU A 129 -9.67 31.56 13.30
CA LEU A 129 -8.75 31.49 14.43
C LEU A 129 -8.35 32.88 14.95
N GLN A 130 -8.09 33.84 14.05
CA GLN A 130 -7.81 35.25 14.43
C GLN A 130 -9.00 35.92 15.14
N LEU A 131 -10.23 35.48 14.84
CA LEU A 131 -11.45 35.93 15.52
C LEU A 131 -11.71 35.18 16.85
N GLY A 132 -10.82 34.30 17.27
CA GLY A 132 -10.94 33.53 18.53
C GLY A 132 -11.87 32.31 18.44
N ILE A 133 -12.26 31.88 17.23
CA ILE A 133 -13.03 30.65 17.02
C ILE A 133 -12.08 29.46 17.03
N ASP A 134 -12.33 28.46 17.89
CA ASP A 134 -11.54 27.24 17.89
C ASP A 134 -11.88 26.36 16.67
N VAL A 135 -10.98 26.40 15.70
CA VAL A 135 -11.06 25.62 14.46
C VAL A 135 -9.91 24.63 14.30
N HIS A 136 -9.09 24.45 15.34
CA HIS A 136 -7.87 23.65 15.23
C HIS A 136 -8.19 22.20 14.79
N LYS A 137 -9.24 21.61 15.38
CA LYS A 137 -9.71 20.28 15.03
C LYS A 137 -10.11 20.17 13.54
N GLN A 138 -10.75 21.20 12.98
CA GLN A 138 -11.19 21.18 11.58
C GLN A 138 -10.00 21.20 10.62
N GLY A 139 -9.00 22.06 10.89
CA GLY A 139 -7.78 22.12 10.10
C GLY A 139 -6.99 20.81 10.12
N VAL A 140 -6.81 20.23 11.31
CA VAL A 140 -6.13 18.93 11.45
C VAL A 140 -6.88 17.82 10.72
N GLN A 141 -8.21 17.75 10.86
CA GLN A 141 -9.02 16.74 10.19
C GLN A 141 -8.96 16.84 8.65
N LEU A 142 -8.99 18.06 8.10
CA LEU A 142 -8.89 18.24 6.66
C LEU A 142 -7.51 17.86 6.13
N ALA A 143 -6.44 18.32 6.78
CA ALA A 143 -5.08 17.99 6.40
C ALA A 143 -4.83 16.47 6.46
N ASP A 144 -5.25 15.83 7.55
CA ASP A 144 -5.15 14.39 7.74
C ASP A 144 -5.91 13.61 6.66
N ALA A 145 -7.14 14.03 6.35
CA ALA A 145 -7.95 13.39 5.33
C ALA A 145 -7.32 13.49 3.93
N VAL A 146 -6.74 14.64 3.58
CA VAL A 146 -6.03 14.81 2.30
C VAL A 146 -4.82 13.89 2.24
N GLU A 147 -4.03 13.82 3.30
CA GLU A 147 -2.86 12.94 3.38
C GLU A 147 -3.25 11.46 3.24
N VAL A 148 -4.33 11.05 3.89
CA VAL A 148 -4.89 9.68 3.80
C VAL A 148 -5.37 9.35 2.38
N ALA A 149 -6.08 10.26 1.73
CA ALA A 149 -6.55 10.06 0.35
C ALA A 149 -5.36 9.97 -0.62
N GLN A 150 -4.37 10.84 -0.45
CA GLN A 150 -3.16 10.86 -1.28
C GLN A 150 -2.31 9.60 -1.08
N TRP A 151 -2.07 9.20 0.17
CA TRP A 151 -1.23 8.05 0.49
C TRP A 151 -1.83 6.74 -0.03
N TYR A 152 -3.12 6.51 0.21
CA TYR A 152 -3.72 5.21 -0.10
C TYR A 152 -4.14 5.04 -1.56
N CYS A 153 -4.18 6.11 -2.38
CA CYS A 153 -4.66 5.97 -3.76
C CYS A 153 -3.83 4.98 -4.58
N THR A 154 -2.51 5.10 -4.58
CA THR A 154 -1.60 4.19 -5.29
C THR A 154 -1.49 2.82 -4.60
N MET A 155 -1.57 2.79 -3.26
CA MET A 155 -1.55 1.55 -2.48
C MET A 155 -2.75 0.66 -2.79
N ILE A 156 -3.95 1.23 -2.93
CA ILE A 156 -5.16 0.45 -3.27
C ILE A 156 -5.00 -0.22 -4.63
N ALA A 157 -4.49 0.48 -5.64
CA ALA A 157 -4.22 -0.11 -6.95
C ALA A 157 -3.17 -1.22 -6.89
N SER A 158 -2.02 -0.95 -6.26
CA SER A 158 -0.93 -1.94 -6.12
C SER A 158 -1.39 -3.22 -5.38
N LYS A 159 -2.11 -3.07 -4.26
CA LYS A 159 -2.57 -4.20 -3.45
C LYS A 159 -3.72 -4.96 -4.12
N THR A 160 -4.62 -4.26 -4.80
CA THR A 160 -5.70 -4.92 -5.57
C THR A 160 -5.11 -5.79 -6.69
N GLY A 161 -4.19 -5.24 -7.50
CA GLY A 161 -3.53 -6.00 -8.56
C GLY A 161 -2.77 -7.21 -8.03
N ARG A 162 -1.96 -7.02 -6.97
CA ARG A 162 -1.23 -8.14 -6.34
C ARG A 162 -2.17 -9.23 -5.82
N ALA A 163 -3.26 -8.88 -5.15
CA ALA A 163 -4.21 -9.86 -4.63
C ALA A 163 -4.84 -10.68 -5.77
N LEU A 164 -5.27 -10.03 -6.85
CA LEU A 164 -5.87 -10.69 -8.02
C LEU A 164 -4.88 -11.60 -8.74
N HIS A 165 -3.64 -11.15 -8.97
CA HIS A 165 -2.61 -11.99 -9.57
C HIS A 165 -2.13 -13.15 -8.67
N SER A 166 -2.41 -13.07 -7.36
CA SER A 166 -2.12 -14.15 -6.42
C SER A 166 -3.32 -15.10 -6.23
N TYR A 167 -4.48 -14.78 -6.81
CA TYR A 167 -5.73 -15.52 -6.64
C TYR A 167 -5.69 -16.90 -7.34
N GLU A 168 -5.12 -16.97 -8.54
CA GLU A 168 -5.08 -18.20 -9.34
C GLU A 168 -4.04 -19.22 -8.83
N HIS A 169 -3.08 -18.76 -8.03
CA HIS A 169 -2.06 -19.61 -7.39
C HIS A 169 -2.48 -20.08 -5.98
N MET A 170 -3.74 -19.86 -5.58
CA MET A 170 -4.23 -20.23 -4.25
C MET A 170 -4.26 -21.76 -4.03
N ASP A 171 -4.32 -22.54 -5.11
CA ASP A 171 -4.51 -24.00 -5.06
C ASP A 171 -3.21 -24.84 -4.98
N GLU A 172 -2.04 -24.28 -5.32
CA GLU A 172 -0.87 -25.11 -5.63
C GLU A 172 0.17 -25.25 -4.50
N TRP A 173 0.25 -24.34 -3.51
CA TRP A 173 1.41 -24.30 -2.58
C TRP A 173 1.11 -24.06 -1.09
N TYR A 174 -0.13 -23.78 -0.67
CA TYR A 174 -0.43 -23.34 0.72
C TYR A 174 -1.56 -24.16 1.38
N TRP A 175 -1.30 -25.46 1.62
CA TRP A 175 -2.32 -26.40 2.10
C TRP A 175 -2.66 -26.35 3.60
N ASP A 176 -1.91 -25.63 4.45
CA ASP A 176 -2.15 -25.71 5.90
C ASP A 176 -3.19 -24.72 6.43
N ASN A 177 -3.42 -23.57 5.76
CA ASN A 177 -4.46 -22.63 6.14
C ASN A 177 -4.92 -21.73 4.98
N PRO A 178 -6.07 -22.00 4.34
CA PRO A 178 -6.55 -21.22 3.19
C PRO A 178 -6.85 -19.75 3.55
N VAL A 179 -7.14 -19.46 4.82
CA VAL A 179 -7.39 -18.09 5.29
C VAL A 179 -6.08 -17.29 5.39
N GLN A 180 -4.96 -17.90 5.76
CA GLN A 180 -3.65 -17.25 5.89
C GLN A 180 -2.85 -17.27 4.58
N SER A 181 -3.53 -17.16 3.44
CA SER A 181 -2.90 -17.07 2.12
C SER A 181 -2.40 -15.64 1.82
N ASP A 182 -1.40 -15.53 0.95
CA ASP A 182 -0.87 -14.22 0.52
C ASP A 182 -1.94 -13.36 -0.16
N ALA A 183 -2.83 -13.99 -0.93
CA ALA A 183 -3.92 -13.31 -1.60
C ALA A 183 -4.90 -12.70 -0.59
N ASN A 184 -5.31 -13.46 0.44
CA ASN A 184 -6.19 -12.96 1.50
C ASN A 184 -5.51 -11.85 2.33
N GLY A 185 -4.24 -12.00 2.69
CA GLY A 185 -3.49 -10.98 3.42
C GLY A 185 -3.34 -9.69 2.63
N THR A 186 -3.05 -9.80 1.33
CA THR A 186 -2.97 -8.64 0.42
C THR A 186 -4.32 -7.95 0.26
N ALA A 187 -5.38 -8.72 0.02
CA ALA A 187 -6.73 -8.20 -0.09
C ALA A 187 -7.18 -7.50 1.20
N LYS A 188 -6.80 -8.03 2.37
CA LYS A 188 -7.07 -7.38 3.66
C LYS A 188 -6.43 -6.00 3.74
N VAL A 189 -5.17 -5.86 3.32
CA VAL A 189 -4.50 -4.55 3.28
C VAL A 189 -5.24 -3.59 2.33
N ALA A 190 -5.60 -4.03 1.13
CA ALA A 190 -6.36 -3.21 0.19
C ALA A 190 -7.70 -2.73 0.79
N LEU A 191 -8.44 -3.62 1.46
CA LEU A 191 -9.70 -3.29 2.13
C LEU A 191 -9.51 -2.25 3.25
N LEU A 192 -8.47 -2.39 4.08
CA LEU A 192 -8.17 -1.40 5.13
C LEU A 192 -7.82 -0.03 4.55
N CYS A 193 -7.06 0.01 3.45
CA CYS A 193 -6.76 1.25 2.74
C CYS A 193 -8.06 1.88 2.19
N ILE A 194 -8.96 1.09 1.60
CA ILE A 194 -10.26 1.57 1.10
C ILE A 194 -11.12 2.13 2.23
N GLU A 195 -11.25 1.42 3.36
CA GLU A 195 -12.04 1.87 4.52
C GLU A 195 -11.52 3.21 5.07
N ARG A 196 -10.20 3.38 5.14
CA ARG A 196 -9.57 4.65 5.54
C ARG A 196 -9.80 5.75 4.51
N SER A 197 -9.66 5.45 3.22
CA SER A 197 -9.95 6.39 2.14
C SER A 197 -11.41 6.84 2.12
N LEU A 198 -12.37 5.94 2.40
CA LEU A 198 -13.78 6.31 2.53
C LEU A 198 -13.98 7.35 3.63
N GLY A 199 -13.39 7.12 4.81
CA GLY A 199 -13.41 8.08 5.91
C GLY A 199 -12.79 9.43 5.55
N ALA A 200 -11.65 9.41 4.86
CA ALA A 200 -10.98 10.62 4.37
C ALA A 200 -11.85 11.40 3.38
N TRP A 201 -12.44 10.76 2.38
CA TRP A 201 -13.31 11.43 1.41
C TRP A 201 -14.57 12.01 2.06
N LEU A 202 -15.15 11.32 3.06
CA LEU A 202 -16.25 11.87 3.84
C LEU A 202 -15.83 13.12 4.62
N ALA A 203 -14.63 13.13 5.22
CA ALA A 203 -14.09 14.31 5.90
C ALA A 203 -13.80 15.47 4.93
N ILE A 204 -13.21 15.19 3.77
CA ILE A 204 -12.98 16.19 2.71
C ILE A 204 -14.32 16.80 2.27
N ARG A 205 -15.33 15.96 2.02
CA ARG A 205 -16.68 16.40 1.65
C ARG A 205 -17.33 17.31 2.70
N GLN A 206 -17.15 17.00 3.98
CA GLN A 206 -17.64 17.83 5.09
C GLN A 206 -16.96 19.20 5.14
N HIS A 207 -15.65 19.24 4.89
CA HIS A 207 -14.85 20.47 5.02
C HIS A 207 -14.79 21.32 3.75
N LEU A 208 -15.16 20.76 2.60
CA LEU A 208 -15.26 21.44 1.29
C LEU A 208 -16.67 21.28 0.70
N PRO A 209 -17.70 21.94 1.27
CA PRO A 209 -19.09 21.76 0.83
C PRO A 209 -19.31 22.16 -0.63
N ALA A 210 -18.57 23.16 -1.14
CA ALA A 210 -18.64 23.57 -2.55
C ALA A 210 -18.16 22.49 -3.54
N LYS A 211 -17.47 21.46 -3.03
CA LYS A 211 -16.92 20.34 -3.81
C LYS A 211 -17.55 19.01 -3.45
N ALA A 212 -18.63 19.04 -2.66
CA ALA A 212 -19.21 17.85 -2.06
C ALA A 212 -19.73 16.84 -3.09
N ASP A 213 -20.24 17.31 -4.24
CA ASP A 213 -20.76 16.45 -5.31
C ASP A 213 -19.63 15.78 -6.09
N GLU A 214 -18.52 16.48 -6.34
CA GLU A 214 -17.35 15.93 -7.03
C GLU A 214 -16.72 14.77 -6.23
N VAL A 215 -16.82 14.80 -4.90
CA VAL A 215 -16.29 13.75 -4.02
C VAL A 215 -17.12 12.45 -4.09
N VAL A 216 -18.40 12.52 -4.46
CA VAL A 216 -19.29 11.35 -4.52
C VAL A 216 -18.76 10.28 -5.47
N ASP A 217 -18.15 10.69 -6.58
CA ASP A 217 -17.53 9.77 -7.54
C ASP A 217 -16.45 8.90 -6.89
N MET A 218 -15.63 9.46 -6.01
CA MET A 218 -14.59 8.72 -5.29
C MET A 218 -15.19 7.69 -4.35
N LEU A 219 -16.25 8.07 -3.64
CA LEU A 219 -16.97 7.18 -2.72
C LEU A 219 -17.60 6.01 -3.48
N VAL A 220 -18.16 6.25 -4.66
CA VAL A 220 -18.72 5.20 -5.52
C VAL A 220 -17.64 4.25 -6.04
N LEU A 221 -16.48 4.78 -6.46
CA LEU A 221 -15.35 3.94 -6.89
C LEU A 221 -14.86 3.05 -5.74
N LEU A 222 -14.68 3.62 -4.55
CA LEU A 222 -14.24 2.90 -3.36
C LEU A 222 -15.24 1.83 -2.89
N ASP A 223 -16.55 2.11 -2.90
CA ASP A 223 -17.59 1.12 -2.57
C ASP A 223 -17.58 -0.06 -3.56
N LYS A 224 -17.47 0.22 -4.87
CA LYS A 224 -17.34 -0.82 -5.90
C LYS A 224 -16.08 -1.66 -5.71
N LEU A 225 -14.94 -1.03 -5.39
CA LEU A 225 -13.69 -1.72 -5.09
C LEU A 225 -13.80 -2.61 -3.86
N HIS A 226 -14.38 -2.09 -2.77
CA HIS A 226 -14.59 -2.84 -1.54
C HIS A 226 -15.45 -4.08 -1.79
N ARG A 227 -16.59 -3.93 -2.49
CA ARG A 227 -17.47 -5.05 -2.83
C ARG A 227 -16.80 -6.07 -3.75
N GLY A 228 -16.04 -5.60 -4.74
CA GLY A 228 -15.30 -6.47 -5.65
C GLY A 228 -14.25 -7.31 -4.93
N LEU A 229 -13.45 -6.69 -4.06
CA LEU A 229 -12.47 -7.41 -3.25
C LEU A 229 -13.14 -8.39 -2.29
N MET A 230 -14.23 -8.02 -1.62
CA MET A 230 -14.97 -8.95 -0.75
C MET A 230 -15.63 -10.11 -1.52
N TYR A 231 -15.96 -9.92 -2.79
CA TYR A 231 -16.49 -10.98 -3.64
C TYR A 231 -15.41 -12.02 -3.99
N TYR A 232 -14.22 -11.58 -4.40
CA TYR A 232 -13.12 -12.50 -4.75
C TYR A 232 -12.40 -13.05 -3.53
N PHE A 233 -12.31 -12.29 -2.44
CA PHE A 233 -11.57 -12.66 -1.22
C PHE A 233 -12.49 -12.61 0.02
N PRO A 234 -13.50 -13.50 0.11
CA PRO A 234 -14.47 -13.48 1.20
C PRO A 234 -13.81 -13.69 2.59
N ASP A 235 -12.66 -14.36 2.63
CA ASP A 235 -11.91 -14.64 3.85
C ASP A 235 -10.83 -13.60 4.16
N ALA A 236 -10.64 -12.56 3.34
CA ALA A 236 -9.64 -11.53 3.55
C ALA A 236 -9.73 -10.90 4.94
N LYS A 237 -10.94 -10.61 5.43
CA LYS A 237 -11.11 -10.02 6.78
C LYS A 237 -10.72 -10.98 7.91
N LYS A 238 -10.72 -12.29 7.67
CA LYS A 238 -10.33 -13.34 8.63
C LYS A 238 -8.81 -13.55 8.68
N PHE A 239 -8.06 -13.13 7.66
CA PHE A 239 -6.60 -13.15 7.65
C PHE A 239 -6.06 -12.41 8.90
N VAL A 240 -4.99 -12.90 9.53
CA VAL A 240 -4.42 -12.30 10.75
C VAL A 240 -3.07 -11.73 10.38
N ARG A 241 -2.97 -10.40 10.30
CA ARG A 241 -1.71 -9.75 9.97
C ARG A 241 -0.74 -9.86 11.17
N PRO A 242 0.47 -10.40 10.95
CA PRO A 242 1.49 -10.48 12.00
C PRO A 242 1.70 -9.11 12.66
N GLY A 243 1.68 -9.06 14.00
CA GLY A 243 1.80 -7.84 14.78
C GLY A 243 0.57 -6.94 14.85
N PHE A 244 -0.25 -6.86 13.81
CA PHE A 244 -1.38 -5.91 13.77
C PHE A 244 -2.69 -6.48 14.30
N ASP A 245 -3.00 -7.73 13.97
CA ASP A 245 -4.30 -8.34 14.26
C ASP A 245 -4.23 -9.47 15.30
N GLU A 246 -3.03 -9.78 15.80
CA GLU A 246 -2.79 -10.84 16.79
C GLU A 246 -3.31 -10.44 18.18
N PRO A 247 -3.97 -11.36 18.92
CA PRO A 247 -4.40 -11.09 20.29
C PRO A 247 -3.21 -10.74 21.20
N GLY A 248 -3.29 -9.62 21.93
CA GLY A 248 -2.30 -9.25 22.95
C GLY A 248 -1.12 -8.38 22.47
N MET A 249 -1.07 -7.97 21.20
CA MET A 249 -0.02 -7.09 20.66
C MET A 249 -0.24 -5.58 20.90
N ARG A 250 -0.88 -5.17 22.00
CA ARG A 250 -1.07 -3.73 22.34
C ARG A 250 0.00 -3.21 23.30
#